data_AF-A0A964APL0-F1
#
_entry.id   AF-A0A964APL0-F1
#
_cell.length_a   1.000
_cell.length_b   1.000
_cell.length_c   1.000
_cell.angle_alpha   90.00
_cell.angle_beta   90.00
_cell.angle_gamma   90.00
#
_symmetry.space_group_name_H-M   'P 1'
#
loop_
_entity.id
_entity.type
_entity.pdbx_description
1 polymer ?
#
loop_
_entity_poly.entity_id
_entity_poly.type
_entity_poly.pdbx_seq_one_letter_code
_entity_poly.pdbx_strand_id
1 'polypeptide(L)'
;MKVNAAPLLVVCALLAASCGDKDDGPSESSIDTTGADTFPEVVDNDGDGVTANDGDCDDNNAQIFPGRSEDCNAIDDNCNGLVDEGFGDGDGDGTADCLDSEECDGLDNDGDAVVDEGFPDVDGDGVADCELDEQCDGLDNDNDGLVDEGYDQDGDGVTTCDGDCDDDDADAYPGNTEVPEDGVDNDCDGLYDEGSFAEGALIIVEIMANPGAVSDPRGEWFEVYNNSEADFTLNGLVISGSDGDYHQITSRDTLVLGAGEVAVLGINGDRATNGGVDVDYVYSNVSLSNESDDLILSADGVVLHQVSWDDGATMPDPDGASIGLDPGFYGPEFTGDAAYWCAATESWGERRDQGSPGEPNELCSTFDHDGDGYSGDDGDCDDDNNEVYPGAPEITPNVDNDCDGDAEQMPTAVASVDAVSSLLHCDILYLNGAASSDPDGSALTYRWELTSAPGASALTSADINTSSSMNPTFTPDVAGNYTFTLTVNDGGTDSFPVTVSATIGTQSNNTAPVADAGADQSYSESQTCQAWSYGAYYTCSDCSDRDFTLDASDSSDVNSSDHMTYSWSIISNSSYASINSTTSPTPTVTVGGLSATYGSTNSVPVVVQLQVTDCYGVTSATDSVTLTYNCTGI
;
A
#
# COMPACT_ATOMS: atom_id res chain seq x y z
N MET A 1 1.30 13.14 -33.11
CA MET A 1 1.02 12.22 -34.24
C MET A 1 -0.33 12.65 -34.81
N LYS A 2 -0.44 12.96 -36.10
CA LYS A 2 -1.62 13.57 -36.76
C LYS A 2 -2.59 12.51 -37.27
N VAL A 3 -3.90 12.64 -37.00
CA VAL A 3 -5.03 12.69 -37.97
C VAL A 3 -6.25 13.21 -37.16
N ASN A 4 -6.80 14.43 -37.30
CA ASN A 4 -7.57 15.10 -38.35
C ASN A 4 -8.87 14.41 -38.80
N ALA A 5 -10.02 14.89 -38.29
CA ALA A 5 -11.07 15.52 -39.12
C ALA A 5 -12.09 16.28 -38.23
N ALA A 6 -12.30 17.55 -38.54
CA ALA A 6 -13.40 18.40 -38.12
C ALA A 6 -13.98 19.08 -39.40
N PRO A 7 -15.00 19.95 -39.33
CA PRO A 7 -16.40 19.65 -39.64
C PRO A 7 -16.86 20.38 -40.93
N LEU A 8 -18.10 20.14 -41.37
CA LEU A 8 -18.73 20.90 -42.45
C LEU A 8 -19.92 21.70 -41.91
N LEU A 9 -19.80 23.03 -41.93
CA LEU A 9 -20.81 24.02 -41.57
C LEU A 9 -20.81 25.10 -42.65
N VAL A 10 -21.88 25.25 -43.43
CA VAL A 10 -22.21 26.42 -44.29
C VAL A 10 -23.74 26.41 -44.49
N VAL A 11 -24.52 27.15 -43.71
CA VAL A 11 -24.99 28.56 -43.88
C VAL A 11 -26.31 28.72 -44.65
N CYS A 12 -27.30 29.11 -43.84
CA CYS A 12 -28.51 29.92 -43.96
C CYS A 12 -28.64 30.99 -45.09
N ALA A 13 -29.89 31.45 -45.25
CA ALA A 13 -30.41 32.72 -45.82
C ALA A 13 -31.11 32.60 -47.20
N LEU A 14 -32.45 32.69 -47.29
CA LEU A 14 -33.37 33.85 -47.17
C LEU A 14 -33.68 34.55 -48.51
N LEU A 15 -34.98 34.86 -48.67
CA LEU A 15 -35.62 35.98 -49.39
C LEU A 15 -35.91 35.90 -50.92
N ALA A 16 -37.20 35.68 -51.20
CA ALA A 16 -38.17 36.68 -51.68
C ALA A 16 -38.39 36.97 -53.19
N ALA A 17 -39.70 37.09 -53.44
CA ALA A 17 -40.42 38.04 -54.30
C ALA A 17 -40.52 37.77 -55.82
N SER A 18 -41.76 37.70 -56.32
CA SER A 18 -42.39 38.91 -56.89
C SER A 18 -43.83 38.68 -57.38
N CYS A 19 -44.68 39.63 -57.02
CA CYS A 19 -46.04 39.92 -57.47
C CYS A 19 -46.23 40.17 -58.98
N GLY A 20 -47.51 40.14 -59.36
CA GLY A 20 -48.17 41.10 -60.27
C GLY A 20 -48.85 40.42 -61.44
N ASP A 21 -50.04 40.80 -61.91
CA ASP A 21 -50.99 41.86 -61.55
C ASP A 21 -52.15 41.71 -62.58
N LYS A 22 -53.41 41.97 -62.19
CA LYS A 22 -54.44 42.68 -63.01
C LYS A 22 -55.03 41.97 -64.26
N ASP A 23 -56.23 42.22 -64.76
CA ASP A 23 -57.38 43.08 -64.45
C ASP A 23 -58.51 42.65 -65.43
N ASP A 24 -59.75 43.01 -65.09
CA ASP A 24 -60.88 43.36 -65.97
C ASP A 24 -61.58 42.33 -66.88
N GLY A 25 -62.91 42.31 -66.77
CA GLY A 25 -63.85 41.55 -67.60
C GLY A 25 -64.13 42.13 -69.00
N PRO A 26 -65.40 42.26 -69.39
CA PRO A 26 -66.09 41.36 -70.33
C PRO A 26 -66.32 42.01 -71.70
N SER A 27 -66.67 41.23 -72.74
CA SER A 27 -67.69 41.62 -73.76
C SER A 27 -67.87 40.60 -74.90
N GLU A 28 -69.11 40.13 -75.06
CA GLU A 28 -69.97 40.20 -76.25
C GLU A 28 -69.47 39.78 -77.66
N SER A 29 -70.23 38.82 -78.19
CA SER A 29 -70.83 38.76 -79.55
C SER A 29 -69.99 38.36 -80.77
N SER A 30 -70.46 37.34 -81.52
CA SER A 30 -71.05 37.52 -82.87
C SER A 30 -71.30 36.19 -83.63
N ILE A 31 -72.58 35.88 -83.89
CA ILE A 31 -73.24 35.45 -85.16
C ILE A 31 -72.40 34.64 -86.20
N ASP A 32 -72.90 33.48 -86.69
CA ASP A 32 -73.49 33.32 -88.04
C ASP A 32 -74.09 31.93 -88.40
N THR A 33 -75.35 31.98 -88.85
CA THR A 33 -76.22 31.15 -89.73
C THR A 33 -76.01 29.65 -90.05
N THR A 34 -77.11 28.87 -89.94
CA THR A 34 -78.04 28.45 -91.03
C THR A 34 -78.77 27.15 -90.67
N GLY A 35 -80.07 27.05 -91.03
CA GLY A 35 -80.73 25.77 -91.28
C GLY A 35 -81.81 25.37 -90.27
N ALA A 36 -83.06 25.38 -90.74
CA ALA A 36 -84.21 24.88 -90.01
C ALA A 36 -84.14 23.36 -89.78
N ASP A 37 -84.44 22.91 -88.56
CA ASP A 37 -84.91 21.56 -88.29
C ASP A 37 -85.92 21.56 -87.12
N THR A 38 -86.98 20.79 -87.25
CA THR A 38 -88.17 20.76 -86.39
C THR A 38 -87.94 19.94 -85.10
N PHE A 39 -88.25 20.48 -83.92
CA PHE A 39 -88.24 19.78 -82.62
C PHE A 39 -89.42 20.23 -81.71
N PRO A 40 -89.85 19.41 -80.72
CA PRO A 40 -91.24 19.20 -80.29
C PRO A 40 -91.81 20.29 -79.39
N GLU A 41 -93.15 20.32 -79.21
CA GLU A 41 -93.77 21.02 -78.07
C GLU A 41 -93.11 20.52 -76.78
N VAL A 42 -92.43 21.43 -76.08
CA VAL A 42 -91.93 21.20 -74.73
C VAL A 42 -93.13 21.25 -73.80
N VAL A 43 -93.38 20.17 -73.08
CA VAL A 43 -94.53 20.04 -72.17
C VAL A 43 -93.98 20.14 -70.75
N ASP A 44 -94.40 21.17 -70.03
CA ASP A 44 -94.29 21.25 -68.56
C ASP A 44 -95.17 20.12 -67.97
N ASN A 45 -94.53 19.06 -67.50
CA ASN A 45 -95.19 17.79 -67.22
C ASN A 45 -95.59 17.63 -65.74
N ASP A 46 -95.01 18.40 -64.83
CA ASP A 46 -95.40 18.47 -63.42
C ASP A 46 -96.16 19.76 -63.03
N GLY A 47 -96.15 20.78 -63.88
CA GLY A 47 -96.97 21.98 -63.78
C GLY A 47 -96.39 23.09 -62.90
N ASP A 48 -95.08 23.12 -62.65
CA ASP A 48 -94.44 24.21 -61.90
C ASP A 48 -94.20 25.49 -62.73
N GLY A 49 -94.36 25.40 -64.04
CA GLY A 49 -94.23 26.51 -64.98
C GLY A 49 -92.85 26.65 -65.62
N VAL A 50 -91.92 25.73 -65.36
CA VAL A 50 -90.65 25.57 -66.07
C VAL A 50 -90.75 24.29 -66.93
N THR A 51 -89.99 24.22 -68.02
CA THR A 51 -89.93 23.00 -68.85
C THR A 51 -88.52 22.43 -68.79
N ALA A 52 -88.36 21.14 -69.08
CA ALA A 52 -87.03 20.53 -69.21
C ALA A 52 -86.02 21.31 -70.10
N ASN A 53 -86.49 22.07 -71.10
CA ASN A 53 -85.60 22.90 -71.93
C ASN A 53 -85.28 24.28 -71.34
N ASP A 54 -86.09 24.75 -70.39
CA ASP A 54 -85.91 26.02 -69.68
C ASP A 54 -85.09 25.87 -68.38
N GLY A 55 -84.54 24.67 -68.14
CA GLY A 55 -83.58 24.39 -67.07
C GLY A 55 -84.11 23.52 -65.93
N ASP A 56 -85.34 23.01 -66.02
CA ASP A 56 -85.88 22.05 -65.07
C ASP A 56 -85.10 20.73 -65.10
N CYS A 57 -84.54 20.36 -63.96
CA CYS A 57 -83.71 19.17 -63.78
C CYS A 57 -84.52 17.91 -63.42
N ASP A 58 -85.81 18.01 -63.04
CA ASP A 58 -86.75 16.89 -62.96
C ASP A 58 -88.18 17.30 -63.34
N ASP A 59 -88.47 17.27 -64.65
CA ASP A 59 -89.75 17.55 -65.32
C ASP A 59 -90.92 16.60 -64.93
N ASN A 60 -90.79 15.85 -63.83
CA ASN A 60 -91.87 15.08 -63.18
C ASN A 60 -92.10 15.47 -61.72
N ASN A 61 -91.35 16.43 -61.17
CA ASN A 61 -91.42 16.86 -59.79
C ASN A 61 -91.45 18.39 -59.68
N ALA A 62 -92.66 18.94 -59.50
CA ALA A 62 -92.91 20.38 -59.34
C ALA A 62 -92.26 21.05 -58.11
N GLN A 63 -91.41 20.33 -57.37
CA GLN A 63 -90.56 20.85 -56.30
C GLN A 63 -89.08 20.91 -56.70
N ILE A 64 -88.72 20.62 -57.94
CA ILE A 64 -87.35 20.66 -58.43
C ILE A 64 -87.31 21.54 -59.67
N PHE A 65 -86.94 22.82 -59.53
CA PHE A 65 -86.91 23.75 -60.67
C PHE A 65 -86.00 24.97 -60.44
N PRO A 66 -85.45 25.55 -61.53
CA PRO A 66 -84.62 26.75 -61.49
C PRO A 66 -85.12 27.87 -60.57
N GLY A 67 -84.35 28.15 -59.51
CA GLY A 67 -84.58 29.27 -58.60
C GLY A 67 -85.59 29.01 -57.47
N ARG A 68 -85.93 27.75 -57.19
CA ARG A 68 -86.55 27.35 -55.90
C ARG A 68 -85.59 27.60 -54.72
N SER A 69 -86.09 27.53 -53.49
CA SER A 69 -85.24 27.41 -52.30
C SER A 69 -84.96 25.94 -52.02
N GLU A 70 -83.74 25.61 -51.60
CA GLU A 70 -83.36 24.26 -51.19
C GLU A 70 -84.08 23.83 -49.90
N ASP A 71 -84.55 22.59 -49.88
CA ASP A 71 -84.92 21.86 -48.67
C ASP A 71 -83.83 20.84 -48.37
N CYS A 72 -83.33 20.78 -47.12
CA CYS A 72 -82.28 19.83 -46.74
C CYS A 72 -82.71 18.36 -46.92
N ASN A 73 -82.44 17.79 -48.10
CA ASN A 73 -82.95 16.48 -48.50
C ASN A 73 -82.03 15.70 -49.48
N ALA A 74 -80.81 16.16 -49.72
CA ALA A 74 -79.82 15.61 -50.65
C ALA A 74 -80.22 15.67 -52.13
N ILE A 75 -81.07 16.63 -52.50
CA ILE A 75 -81.52 16.89 -53.87
C ILE A 75 -81.25 18.37 -54.19
N ASP A 76 -80.75 18.64 -55.41
CA ASP A 76 -80.64 20.00 -55.96
C ASP A 76 -82.04 20.48 -56.39
N ASP A 77 -82.78 21.09 -55.46
CA ASP A 77 -84.17 21.50 -55.67
C ASP A 77 -84.29 22.71 -56.61
N ASN A 78 -83.22 23.48 -56.80
CA ASN A 78 -83.22 24.68 -57.61
C ASN A 78 -82.41 24.59 -58.90
N CYS A 79 -81.92 23.39 -59.21
CA CYS A 79 -81.23 23.03 -60.45
C CYS A 79 -80.01 23.90 -60.77
N ASN A 80 -79.29 24.39 -59.75
CA ASN A 80 -78.09 25.22 -59.97
C ASN A 80 -76.78 24.42 -59.96
N GLY A 81 -76.86 23.11 -59.71
CA GLY A 81 -75.73 22.19 -59.67
C GLY A 81 -75.05 22.07 -58.31
N LEU A 82 -75.60 22.70 -57.27
CA LEU A 82 -75.25 22.50 -55.87
C LEU A 82 -76.42 21.79 -55.20
N VAL A 83 -76.11 20.92 -54.24
CA VAL A 83 -77.11 20.21 -53.45
C VAL A 83 -77.16 20.87 -52.08
N ASP A 84 -78.36 21.19 -51.60
CA ASP A 84 -78.59 21.74 -50.26
C ASP A 84 -77.75 23.01 -49.94
N GLU A 85 -77.50 23.90 -50.91
CA GLU A 85 -76.72 25.09 -50.62
C GLU A 85 -77.47 26.10 -49.73
N GLY A 86 -76.76 26.63 -48.74
CA GLY A 86 -77.35 27.53 -47.72
C GLY A 86 -77.69 26.84 -46.41
N PHE A 87 -77.52 25.51 -46.34
CA PHE A 87 -77.35 24.76 -45.09
C PHE A 87 -75.86 24.72 -44.70
N GLY A 88 -75.56 24.44 -43.43
CA GLY A 88 -74.17 24.29 -42.95
C GLY A 88 -73.54 23.00 -43.46
N ASP A 89 -72.21 22.96 -43.41
CA ASP A 89 -71.35 21.80 -43.73
C ASP A 89 -70.18 21.89 -42.74
N GLY A 90 -70.40 21.35 -41.54
CA GLY A 90 -69.59 21.52 -40.35
C GLY A 90 -68.20 20.88 -40.49
N ASP A 91 -68.14 19.71 -41.13
CA ASP A 91 -66.93 18.92 -41.31
C ASP A 91 -66.28 19.06 -42.70
N GLY A 92 -67.00 19.62 -43.68
CA GLY A 92 -66.52 19.87 -45.02
C GLY A 92 -66.50 18.63 -45.91
N ASP A 93 -67.24 17.57 -45.57
CA ASP A 93 -67.30 16.32 -46.33
C ASP A 93 -68.18 16.44 -47.60
N GLY A 94 -69.02 17.48 -47.64
CA GLY A 94 -69.93 17.81 -48.74
C GLY A 94 -71.39 17.35 -48.54
N THR A 95 -71.72 16.83 -47.37
CA THR A 95 -73.07 16.59 -46.85
C THR A 95 -73.52 17.82 -46.05
N ALA A 96 -74.79 18.19 -46.13
CA ALA A 96 -75.30 19.28 -45.31
C ALA A 96 -75.60 18.78 -43.90
N ASP A 97 -75.29 19.58 -42.86
CA ASP A 97 -75.37 19.18 -41.44
C ASP A 97 -76.70 18.47 -41.11
N CYS A 98 -77.81 19.02 -41.59
CA CYS A 98 -79.16 18.51 -41.33
C CYS A 98 -79.48 17.12 -41.91
N LEU A 99 -78.59 16.51 -42.69
CA LEU A 99 -78.66 15.13 -43.18
C LEU A 99 -77.50 14.27 -42.71
N ASP A 100 -76.55 14.88 -42.01
CA ASP A 100 -75.39 14.19 -41.51
C ASP A 100 -75.71 13.38 -40.26
N SER A 101 -74.78 12.52 -39.90
CA SER A 101 -74.79 11.80 -38.65
C SER A 101 -73.47 12.05 -37.94
N GLU A 102 -73.53 12.27 -36.63
CA GLU A 102 -72.34 12.38 -35.79
C GLU A 102 -71.28 11.32 -36.11
N GLU A 103 -70.10 11.79 -36.48
CA GLU A 103 -68.87 11.03 -36.47
C GLU A 103 -68.15 11.30 -35.14
N CYS A 104 -67.00 10.65 -34.90
CA CYS A 104 -66.22 10.86 -33.68
C CYS A 104 -64.93 11.57 -34.07
N ASP A 105 -65.04 12.86 -34.34
CA ASP A 105 -63.97 13.67 -34.93
C ASP A 105 -63.84 15.08 -34.31
N GLY A 106 -64.64 15.38 -33.27
CA GLY A 106 -64.59 16.64 -32.54
C GLY A 106 -65.34 17.78 -33.24
N LEU A 107 -66.19 17.47 -34.24
CA LEU A 107 -67.05 18.42 -34.94
C LEU A 107 -68.53 18.16 -34.62
N ASP A 108 -69.37 19.15 -34.91
CA ASP A 108 -70.85 19.06 -34.80
C ASP A 108 -71.36 18.79 -36.21
N ASN A 109 -71.36 17.52 -36.61
CA ASN A 109 -71.60 17.12 -38.00
C ASN A 109 -73.10 17.24 -38.33
N ASP A 110 -74.01 17.02 -37.38
CA ASP A 110 -75.45 17.10 -37.61
C ASP A 110 -76.08 18.50 -37.38
N GLY A 111 -75.30 19.42 -36.82
CA GLY A 111 -75.62 20.84 -36.66
C GLY A 111 -76.60 21.14 -35.52
N ASP A 112 -76.76 20.24 -34.55
CA ASP A 112 -77.62 20.42 -33.38
C ASP A 112 -76.98 21.21 -32.23
N ALA A 113 -75.69 21.57 -32.38
CA ALA A 113 -74.84 22.29 -31.43
C ALA A 113 -74.34 21.45 -30.24
N VAL A 114 -74.39 20.12 -30.35
CA VAL A 114 -73.65 19.17 -29.54
C VAL A 114 -72.57 18.54 -30.43
N VAL A 115 -71.44 18.14 -29.84
CA VAL A 115 -70.30 17.57 -30.56
C VAL A 115 -70.20 16.11 -30.14
N ASP A 116 -70.09 15.21 -31.12
CA ASP A 116 -69.91 13.77 -30.95
C ASP A 116 -70.95 13.14 -29.98
N GLU A 117 -72.23 13.57 -30.01
CA GLU A 117 -73.23 12.97 -29.12
C GLU A 117 -73.67 11.57 -29.54
N GLY A 118 -73.90 10.72 -28.53
CA GLY A 118 -74.25 9.32 -28.76
C GLY A 118 -73.04 8.39 -28.79
N PHE A 119 -71.83 8.93 -28.72
CA PHE A 119 -70.62 8.20 -28.34
C PHE A 119 -70.51 8.08 -26.80
N PRO A 120 -69.87 7.02 -26.28
CA PRO A 120 -69.64 6.89 -24.84
C PRO A 120 -68.74 8.03 -24.32
N ASP A 121 -69.11 8.55 -23.16
CA ASP A 121 -68.31 9.44 -22.30
C ASP A 121 -68.30 8.71 -20.94
N VAL A 122 -67.30 7.84 -20.75
CA VAL A 122 -67.26 6.89 -19.63
C VAL A 122 -66.72 7.55 -18.37
N ASP A 123 -65.81 8.51 -18.51
CA ASP A 123 -65.19 9.21 -17.38
C ASP A 123 -65.95 10.48 -16.94
N GLY A 124 -66.85 10.99 -17.78
CA GLY A 124 -67.76 12.08 -17.50
C GLY A 124 -67.11 13.46 -17.57
N ASP A 125 -66.02 13.60 -18.30
CA ASP A 125 -65.29 14.86 -18.46
C ASP A 125 -65.98 15.83 -19.45
N GLY A 126 -66.90 15.31 -20.27
CA GLY A 126 -67.69 16.06 -21.25
C GLY A 126 -67.13 16.08 -22.66
N VAL A 127 -66.10 15.27 -22.94
CA VAL A 127 -65.60 14.90 -24.28
C VAL A 127 -66.01 13.44 -24.54
N ALA A 128 -66.34 13.08 -25.78
CA ALA A 128 -66.59 11.68 -26.10
C ALA A 128 -65.26 10.90 -26.09
N ASP A 129 -65.27 9.63 -25.63
CA ASP A 129 -64.10 8.74 -25.46
C ASP A 129 -63.46 8.29 -26.81
N CYS A 130 -63.26 9.21 -27.76
CA CYS A 130 -62.70 8.93 -29.08
C CYS A 130 -61.58 9.88 -29.50
N GLU A 131 -61.10 10.74 -28.60
CA GLU A 131 -59.79 11.36 -28.76
C GLU A 131 -58.72 10.25 -28.80
N LEU A 132 -57.82 10.32 -29.78
CA LEU A 132 -56.77 9.31 -30.04
C LEU A 132 -55.39 9.73 -29.49
N ASP A 133 -55.31 10.85 -28.76
CA ASP A 133 -54.06 11.44 -28.28
C ASP A 133 -54.11 11.56 -26.74
N GLU A 134 -53.28 10.77 -26.04
CA GLU A 134 -53.11 10.84 -24.58
C GLU A 134 -52.50 12.18 -24.12
N GLN A 135 -52.98 12.69 -22.98
CA GLN A 135 -52.48 13.89 -22.32
C GLN A 135 -51.91 13.53 -20.95
N CYS A 136 -50.76 14.12 -20.58
CA CYS A 136 -50.13 13.94 -19.26
C CYS A 136 -50.93 14.50 -18.08
N ASP A 137 -52.04 13.85 -17.76
CA ASP A 137 -52.93 14.14 -16.66
C ASP A 137 -53.26 12.91 -15.80
N GLY A 138 -52.70 11.74 -16.15
CA GLY A 138 -52.87 10.48 -15.44
C GLY A 138 -54.24 9.83 -15.65
N LEU A 139 -54.94 10.20 -16.73
CA LEU A 139 -56.15 9.56 -17.22
C LEU A 139 -55.82 8.75 -18.49
N ASP A 140 -56.66 7.75 -18.75
CA ASP A 140 -56.63 6.94 -19.98
C ASP A 140 -57.61 7.64 -20.94
N ASN A 141 -57.11 8.62 -21.70
CA ASN A 141 -57.93 9.54 -22.50
C ASN A 141 -58.53 8.86 -23.74
N ASP A 142 -57.86 7.82 -24.27
CA ASP A 142 -58.33 7.03 -25.41
C ASP A 142 -58.98 5.68 -25.04
N ASN A 143 -58.94 5.33 -23.74
CA ASN A 143 -59.53 4.12 -23.14
C ASN A 143 -59.01 2.81 -23.75
N ASP A 144 -57.77 2.79 -24.24
CA ASP A 144 -57.11 1.57 -24.72
C ASP A 144 -56.66 0.64 -23.56
N GLY A 145 -56.70 1.16 -22.34
CA GLY A 145 -56.35 0.47 -21.10
C GLY A 145 -54.91 0.68 -20.65
N LEU A 146 -54.15 1.52 -21.35
CA LEU A 146 -52.90 2.11 -20.93
C LEU A 146 -53.17 3.55 -20.46
N VAL A 147 -52.19 4.18 -19.82
CA VAL A 147 -52.29 5.57 -19.33
C VAL A 147 -51.02 6.23 -19.81
N ASP A 148 -51.12 7.34 -20.54
CA ASP A 148 -49.97 8.12 -20.98
C ASP A 148 -48.94 7.31 -21.84
N GLU A 149 -49.36 6.33 -22.64
CA GLU A 149 -48.49 5.36 -23.34
C GLU A 149 -47.68 5.90 -24.54
N GLY A 150 -47.71 7.21 -24.77
CA GLY A 150 -46.85 7.92 -25.71
C GLY A 150 -45.64 8.62 -25.08
N TYR A 151 -45.49 8.53 -23.76
CA TYR A 151 -44.57 9.34 -22.96
C TYR A 151 -43.45 8.54 -22.27
N ASP A 152 -43.29 7.26 -22.60
CA ASP A 152 -42.21 6.33 -22.21
C ASP A 152 -41.50 5.85 -23.49
N GLN A 153 -40.51 6.62 -23.97
CA GLN A 153 -39.84 6.40 -25.25
C GLN A 153 -38.76 5.31 -25.17
N ASP A 154 -38.12 5.13 -24.03
CA ASP A 154 -37.06 4.15 -23.83
C ASP A 154 -37.57 2.77 -23.34
N GLY A 155 -38.80 2.71 -22.82
CA GLY A 155 -39.52 1.50 -22.44
C GLY A 155 -39.18 0.97 -21.05
N ASP A 156 -38.73 1.81 -20.12
CA ASP A 156 -38.47 1.43 -18.73
C ASP A 156 -39.73 1.32 -17.85
N GLY A 157 -40.85 1.85 -18.34
CA GLY A 157 -42.15 1.85 -17.69
C GLY A 157 -42.42 3.05 -16.78
N VAL A 158 -41.59 4.09 -16.83
CA VAL A 158 -41.80 5.41 -16.24
C VAL A 158 -41.93 6.43 -17.37
N THR A 159 -42.99 7.23 -17.35
CA THR A 159 -43.18 8.25 -18.38
C THR A 159 -42.46 9.55 -17.99
N THR A 160 -42.14 10.39 -18.97
CA THR A 160 -41.73 11.80 -18.75
C THR A 160 -42.65 12.58 -17.81
N CYS A 161 -43.90 12.15 -17.69
CA CYS A 161 -44.92 12.79 -16.87
C CYS A 161 -44.96 12.25 -15.43
N ASP A 162 -44.44 11.03 -15.23
CA ASP A 162 -44.19 10.42 -13.92
C ASP A 162 -42.78 10.70 -13.36
N GLY A 163 -42.01 11.56 -14.03
CA GLY A 163 -40.78 12.15 -13.50
C GLY A 163 -39.48 11.54 -14.03
N ASP A 164 -39.54 10.75 -15.10
CA ASP A 164 -38.37 10.35 -15.88
C ASP A 164 -37.58 11.59 -16.34
N CYS A 165 -36.27 11.56 -16.05
CA CYS A 165 -35.35 12.66 -16.30
C CYS A 165 -34.61 12.54 -17.65
N ASP A 166 -34.60 11.37 -18.29
CA ASP A 166 -34.04 11.15 -19.62
C ASP A 166 -34.77 10.02 -20.38
N ASP A 167 -35.89 10.37 -21.00
CA ASP A 167 -36.78 9.51 -21.82
C ASP A 167 -36.12 8.85 -23.05
N ASP A 168 -34.82 9.11 -23.31
CA ASP A 168 -34.03 8.39 -24.31
C ASP A 168 -33.16 7.26 -23.67
N ASP A 169 -33.18 7.08 -22.33
CA ASP A 169 -32.32 6.20 -21.55
C ASP A 169 -33.05 5.44 -20.43
N ALA A 170 -33.37 4.17 -20.69
CA ALA A 170 -34.14 3.29 -19.80
C ALA A 170 -33.48 2.96 -18.45
N ASP A 171 -32.27 3.46 -18.19
CA ASP A 171 -31.61 3.39 -16.90
C ASP A 171 -31.72 4.72 -16.10
N ALA A 172 -32.50 5.71 -16.56
CA ALA A 172 -32.61 7.06 -15.96
C ALA A 172 -34.03 7.41 -15.50
N TYR A 173 -34.47 6.83 -14.37
CA TYR A 173 -35.82 7.04 -13.83
C TYR A 173 -35.86 7.16 -12.29
N PRO A 174 -36.87 7.86 -11.73
CA PRO A 174 -37.02 8.06 -10.29
C PRO A 174 -36.83 6.81 -9.42
N GLY A 175 -35.77 6.84 -8.60
CA GLY A 175 -35.47 5.79 -7.61
C GLY A 175 -34.86 4.51 -8.18
N ASN A 176 -34.30 4.55 -9.39
CA ASN A 176 -33.39 3.53 -9.88
C ASN A 176 -32.10 3.45 -9.00
N THR A 177 -31.20 2.52 -9.30
CA THR A 177 -29.87 2.47 -8.68
C THR A 177 -28.84 3.11 -9.61
N GLU A 178 -28.07 4.06 -9.09
CA GLU A 178 -26.92 4.65 -9.80
C GLU A 178 -25.97 3.62 -10.39
N VAL A 179 -25.59 3.88 -11.64
CA VAL A 179 -24.56 3.15 -12.38
C VAL A 179 -23.26 3.93 -12.23
N PRO A 180 -22.23 3.38 -11.57
CA PRO A 180 -21.01 4.14 -11.30
C PRO A 180 -20.24 4.56 -12.56
N GLU A 181 -19.83 5.82 -12.60
CA GLU A 181 -18.92 6.44 -13.58
C GLU A 181 -19.46 6.55 -15.01
N ASP A 182 -20.79 6.57 -15.20
CA ASP A 182 -21.40 6.79 -16.50
C ASP A 182 -21.82 8.26 -16.74
N GLY A 183 -21.86 9.06 -15.67
CA GLY A 183 -22.20 10.48 -15.70
C GLY A 183 -23.67 10.76 -15.99
N VAL A 184 -24.54 9.77 -15.82
CA VAL A 184 -25.99 9.86 -15.89
C VAL A 184 -26.54 10.05 -14.46
N ASP A 185 -27.71 10.67 -14.36
CA ASP A 185 -28.51 10.76 -13.12
C ASP A 185 -29.52 9.62 -13.24
N ASN A 186 -29.14 8.42 -12.82
CA ASN A 186 -29.93 7.21 -13.08
C ASN A 186 -31.21 7.19 -12.24
N ASP A 187 -31.18 7.80 -11.05
CA ASP A 187 -32.31 7.80 -10.12
C ASP A 187 -33.14 9.10 -10.10
N CYS A 188 -32.76 10.07 -10.95
CA CYS A 188 -33.41 11.35 -11.17
C CYS A 188 -33.53 12.25 -9.93
N ASP A 189 -32.61 12.13 -8.97
CA ASP A 189 -32.58 12.96 -7.76
C ASP A 189 -31.82 14.29 -7.94
N GLY A 190 -31.14 14.46 -9.09
CA GLY A 190 -30.35 15.63 -9.45
C GLY A 190 -28.87 15.52 -9.08
N LEU A 191 -28.43 14.37 -8.60
CA LEU A 191 -27.03 13.96 -8.42
C LEU A 191 -26.59 13.08 -9.60
N TYR A 192 -25.31 12.77 -9.64
CA TYR A 192 -24.70 12.04 -10.76
C TYR A 192 -23.64 11.12 -10.18
N ASP A 193 -23.74 9.83 -10.47
CA ASP A 193 -22.80 8.79 -10.02
C ASP A 193 -22.56 8.79 -8.49
N GLU A 194 -23.54 9.13 -7.65
CA GLU A 194 -23.31 9.16 -6.20
C GLU A 194 -23.03 7.77 -5.61
N GLY A 195 -22.28 7.76 -4.51
CA GLY A 195 -21.81 6.55 -3.87
C GLY A 195 -22.84 5.89 -2.95
N SER A 196 -22.55 4.66 -2.51
CA SER A 196 -23.26 4.08 -1.37
C SER A 196 -22.63 4.56 -0.06
N PHE A 197 -23.42 5.28 0.74
CA PHE A 197 -22.95 5.94 1.96
C PHE A 197 -23.18 5.08 3.22
N ALA A 198 -22.11 4.86 3.98
CA ALA A 198 -22.18 4.18 5.28
C ALA A 198 -21.46 5.00 6.36
N GLU A 199 -22.03 5.05 7.56
CA GLU A 199 -21.43 5.73 8.72
C GLU A 199 -19.97 5.26 8.95
N GLY A 200 -19.04 6.21 9.04
CA GLY A 200 -17.62 5.95 9.24
C GLY A 200 -16.86 5.41 8.03
N ALA A 201 -17.47 5.31 6.84
CA ALA A 201 -16.79 4.93 5.61
C ALA A 201 -15.87 6.04 5.08
N LEU A 202 -16.23 7.30 5.31
CA LEU A 202 -15.42 8.48 5.04
C LEU A 202 -15.30 9.28 6.34
N ILE A 203 -14.08 9.63 6.73
CA ILE A 203 -13.82 10.33 7.99
C ILE A 203 -12.93 11.55 7.78
N ILE A 204 -13.14 12.59 8.58
CA ILE A 204 -12.31 13.80 8.60
C ILE A 204 -11.05 13.50 9.42
N VAL A 205 -9.88 13.72 8.84
CA VAL A 205 -8.59 13.38 9.46
C VAL A 205 -7.68 14.57 9.70
N GLU A 206 -7.80 15.66 8.94
CA GLU A 206 -6.99 16.86 9.14
C GLU A 206 -7.83 18.12 8.89
N ILE A 207 -7.62 19.18 9.67
CA ILE A 207 -8.36 20.45 9.55
C ILE A 207 -7.42 21.64 9.73
N MET A 208 -7.35 22.51 8.73
CA MET A 208 -6.73 23.84 8.79
C MET A 208 -7.82 24.90 8.93
N ALA A 209 -8.20 25.24 10.16
CA ALA A 209 -9.16 26.31 10.43
C ALA A 209 -8.51 27.71 10.37
N ASN A 210 -7.28 27.84 10.89
CA ASN A 210 -6.64 29.13 11.13
C ASN A 210 -5.31 29.28 10.38
N PRO A 211 -5.32 29.47 9.04
CA PRO A 211 -4.10 29.56 8.25
C PRO A 211 -3.32 30.84 8.54
N GLY A 212 -2.01 30.72 8.74
CA GLY A 212 -1.11 31.84 9.08
C GLY A 212 -0.37 32.45 7.88
N ALA A 213 -0.22 31.72 6.78
CA ALA A 213 0.57 32.13 5.62
C ALA A 213 -0.22 32.98 4.62
N VAL A 214 -1.55 32.86 4.64
CA VAL A 214 -2.49 33.63 3.82
C VAL A 214 -3.62 34.19 4.69
N SER A 215 -4.56 34.91 4.11
CA SER A 215 -5.73 35.31 4.88
C SER A 215 -6.64 34.11 5.08
N ASP A 216 -6.97 33.84 6.33
CA ASP A 216 -8.09 33.03 6.84
C ASP A 216 -9.04 32.43 5.78
N PRO A 217 -9.98 33.17 5.14
CA PRO A 217 -10.98 32.59 4.23
C PRO A 217 -10.43 32.13 2.87
N ARG A 218 -9.10 32.10 2.69
CA ARG A 218 -8.43 31.63 1.46
C ARG A 218 -7.58 30.41 1.70
N GLY A 219 -7.19 30.14 2.94
CA GLY A 219 -6.27 29.06 3.30
C GLY A 219 -6.92 27.95 4.13
N GLU A 220 -8.22 28.03 4.37
CA GLU A 220 -8.99 26.98 5.03
C GLU A 220 -9.12 25.75 4.12
N TRP A 221 -8.87 24.59 4.72
CA TRP A 221 -9.05 23.27 4.11
C TRP A 221 -9.21 22.21 5.19
N PHE A 222 -9.73 21.06 4.80
CA PHE A 222 -9.75 19.85 5.61
C PHE A 222 -9.53 18.64 4.72
N GLU A 223 -9.22 17.52 5.34
CA GLU A 223 -8.99 16.25 4.67
C GLU A 223 -9.99 15.21 5.07
N VAL A 224 -10.34 14.40 4.09
CA VAL A 224 -11.13 13.20 4.27
C VAL A 224 -10.33 11.97 3.89
N TYR A 225 -10.48 10.91 4.68
CA TYR A 225 -9.86 9.61 4.47
C TYR A 225 -10.94 8.57 4.18
N ASN A 226 -10.74 7.79 3.12
CA ASN A 226 -11.59 6.64 2.82
C ASN A 226 -11.21 5.46 3.73
N ASN A 227 -12.00 5.29 4.80
CA ASN A 227 -11.84 4.23 5.79
C ASN A 227 -12.54 2.91 5.39
N SER A 228 -13.11 2.85 4.18
CA SER A 228 -13.73 1.64 3.65
C SER A 228 -12.72 0.74 2.92
N GLU A 229 -13.09 -0.52 2.66
CA GLU A 229 -12.28 -1.44 1.85
C GLU A 229 -12.49 -1.27 0.34
N ALA A 230 -13.33 -0.32 -0.08
CA ALA A 230 -13.72 -0.09 -1.47
C ALA A 230 -13.45 1.37 -1.88
N ASP A 231 -13.45 1.64 -3.18
CA ASP A 231 -13.38 3.00 -3.69
C ASP A 231 -14.66 3.75 -3.26
N PHE A 232 -14.49 5.03 -2.91
CA PHE A 232 -15.56 5.86 -2.36
C PHE A 232 -15.79 7.05 -3.27
N THR A 233 -17.02 7.21 -3.77
CA THR A 233 -17.40 8.35 -4.59
C THR A 233 -17.86 9.51 -3.71
N LEU A 234 -17.28 10.69 -3.91
CA LEU A 234 -17.58 11.90 -3.15
C LEU A 234 -18.77 12.70 -3.74
N ASN A 235 -19.26 12.37 -4.94
CA ASN A 235 -20.46 12.97 -5.51
C ASN A 235 -21.66 12.73 -4.57
N GLY A 236 -22.53 13.73 -4.41
CA GLY A 236 -23.65 13.69 -3.46
C GLY A 236 -23.28 14.05 -2.02
N LEU A 237 -21.99 14.07 -1.66
CA LEU A 237 -21.52 14.43 -0.33
C LEU A 237 -21.94 15.87 0.04
N VAL A 238 -22.49 16.02 1.23
CA VAL A 238 -22.83 17.28 1.86
C VAL A 238 -21.81 17.58 2.97
N ILE A 239 -21.13 18.71 2.83
CA ILE A 239 -20.23 19.32 3.81
C ILE A 239 -21.03 20.43 4.50
N SER A 240 -21.10 20.43 5.83
CA SER A 240 -21.93 21.40 6.57
C SER A 240 -21.46 21.62 8.00
N GLY A 241 -21.84 22.73 8.62
CA GLY A 241 -21.76 22.96 10.06
C GLY A 241 -23.14 22.91 10.76
N SER A 242 -23.14 22.91 12.10
CA SER A 242 -24.39 23.00 12.88
C SER A 242 -25.07 24.37 12.81
N ASP A 243 -24.40 25.38 12.26
CA ASP A 243 -24.93 26.74 12.09
C ASP A 243 -25.86 26.88 10.85
N GLY A 244 -25.91 25.83 10.02
CA GLY A 244 -26.78 25.72 8.84
C GLY A 244 -26.11 26.13 7.53
N ASP A 245 -24.81 26.41 7.54
CA ASP A 245 -24.00 26.55 6.34
C ASP A 245 -23.79 25.16 5.67
N TYR A 246 -23.73 25.11 4.33
CA TYR A 246 -23.52 23.83 3.63
C TYR A 246 -23.03 24.00 2.19
N HIS A 247 -22.37 22.94 1.71
CA HIS A 247 -21.98 22.70 0.34
C HIS A 247 -22.33 21.26 -0.05
N GLN A 248 -22.95 21.05 -1.20
CA GLN A 248 -23.18 19.71 -1.75
C GLN A 248 -22.36 19.52 -3.02
N ILE A 249 -21.65 18.40 -3.11
CA ILE A 249 -20.87 18.02 -4.28
C ILE A 249 -21.82 17.53 -5.37
N THR A 250 -21.98 18.34 -6.42
CA THR A 250 -22.90 18.12 -7.56
C THR A 250 -22.13 18.03 -8.89
N SER A 251 -20.89 17.56 -8.84
CA SER A 251 -20.01 17.43 -10.00
C SER A 251 -20.55 16.40 -10.98
N ARG A 252 -20.42 16.65 -12.28
CA ARG A 252 -20.65 15.63 -13.33
C ARG A 252 -19.43 14.74 -13.59
N ASP A 253 -18.25 15.21 -13.21
CA ASP A 253 -17.05 14.38 -13.21
C ASP A 253 -17.04 13.64 -11.86
N THR A 254 -17.04 12.31 -11.90
CA THR A 254 -17.04 11.45 -10.71
C THR A 254 -15.75 11.65 -9.91
N LEU A 255 -15.87 12.11 -8.66
CA LEU A 255 -14.74 12.25 -7.75
C LEU A 255 -14.60 10.98 -6.91
N VAL A 256 -13.68 10.10 -7.31
CA VAL A 256 -13.44 8.81 -6.66
C VAL A 256 -12.19 8.87 -5.79
N LEU A 257 -12.32 8.42 -4.54
CA LEU A 257 -11.25 8.28 -3.57
C LEU A 257 -11.00 6.79 -3.31
N GLY A 258 -9.80 6.28 -3.62
CA GLY A 258 -9.47 4.87 -3.42
C GLY A 258 -9.49 4.45 -1.95
N ALA A 259 -9.62 3.15 -1.69
CA ALA A 259 -9.55 2.62 -0.32
C ALA A 259 -8.22 2.98 0.36
N GLY A 260 -8.30 3.66 1.52
CA GLY A 260 -7.13 4.13 2.26
C GLY A 260 -6.44 5.38 1.69
N GLU A 261 -7.05 6.05 0.70
CA GLU A 261 -6.55 7.33 0.18
C GLU A 261 -7.17 8.52 0.94
N VAL A 262 -6.49 9.67 0.84
CA VAL A 262 -6.95 10.97 1.38
C VAL A 262 -7.28 11.93 0.24
N ALA A 263 -8.24 12.83 0.47
CA ALA A 263 -8.54 13.94 -0.43
C ALA A 263 -8.57 15.26 0.35
N VAL A 264 -7.99 16.30 -0.25
CA VAL A 264 -7.94 17.66 0.31
C VAL A 264 -9.10 18.48 -0.25
N LEU A 265 -10.00 18.91 0.64
CA LEU A 265 -11.12 19.79 0.32
C LEU A 265 -10.82 21.19 0.85
N GLY A 266 -10.86 22.20 0.00
CA GLY A 266 -10.47 23.57 0.36
C GLY A 266 -11.40 24.63 -0.21
N ILE A 267 -11.46 25.80 0.42
CA ILE A 267 -12.29 26.92 -0.07
C ILE A 267 -11.71 27.61 -1.33
N ASN A 268 -10.46 27.31 -1.67
CA ASN A 268 -9.72 27.97 -2.75
C ASN A 268 -8.66 27.04 -3.40
N GLY A 269 -8.88 26.69 -4.67
CA GLY A 269 -7.94 25.86 -5.44
C GLY A 269 -6.75 26.61 -6.08
N ASP A 270 -6.67 27.95 -5.99
CA ASP A 270 -5.51 28.68 -6.53
C ASP A 270 -4.34 28.67 -5.55
N ARG A 271 -3.38 27.76 -5.81
CA ARG A 271 -2.10 27.59 -5.09
C ARG A 271 -1.35 28.88 -4.81
N ALA A 272 -1.45 29.88 -5.69
CA ALA A 272 -0.75 31.15 -5.48
C ALA A 272 -1.30 31.93 -4.28
N THR A 273 -2.48 31.55 -3.80
CA THR A 273 -3.30 32.33 -2.90
C THR A 273 -3.89 31.57 -1.72
N ASN A 274 -3.88 30.24 -1.75
CA ASN A 274 -4.41 29.37 -0.69
C ASN A 274 -3.34 28.86 0.30
N GLY A 275 -2.12 29.40 0.23
CA GLY A 275 -1.01 28.93 1.06
C GLY A 275 -0.09 27.93 0.34
N GLY A 276 -0.47 27.45 -0.84
CA GLY A 276 0.32 26.52 -1.66
C GLY A 276 -0.21 25.09 -1.67
N VAL A 277 -1.33 24.86 -0.96
CA VAL A 277 -2.07 23.60 -0.84
C VAL A 277 -2.55 23.13 -2.21
N ASP A 278 -2.33 21.87 -2.53
CA ASP A 278 -2.94 21.20 -3.68
C ASP A 278 -4.33 20.71 -3.23
N VAL A 279 -5.40 21.36 -3.72
CA VAL A 279 -6.77 21.06 -3.33
C VAL A 279 -7.41 20.17 -4.40
N ASP A 280 -7.95 19.02 -4.00
CA ASP A 280 -8.62 18.07 -4.89
C ASP A 280 -10.04 18.54 -5.25
N TYR A 281 -10.74 19.15 -4.28
CA TYR A 281 -12.08 19.70 -4.51
C TYR A 281 -12.29 21.05 -3.82
N VAL A 282 -12.87 22.00 -4.57
CA VAL A 282 -13.14 23.35 -4.07
C VAL A 282 -14.58 23.47 -3.59
N TYR A 283 -14.78 23.56 -2.27
CA TYR A 283 -16.09 23.79 -1.66
C TYR A 283 -16.40 25.29 -1.49
N SER A 284 -17.65 25.61 -1.16
CA SER A 284 -18.11 26.99 -0.94
C SER A 284 -19.26 27.04 0.05
N ASN A 285 -19.45 28.19 0.73
CA ASN A 285 -20.53 28.41 1.72
C ASN A 285 -20.42 27.56 2.98
N VAL A 286 -19.27 26.94 3.23
CA VAL A 286 -18.88 26.41 4.54
C VAL A 286 -17.70 27.24 5.02
N SER A 287 -17.68 27.65 6.28
CA SER A 287 -16.52 28.32 6.90
C SER A 287 -15.99 27.52 8.06
N LEU A 288 -14.67 27.48 8.23
CA LEU A 288 -14.04 26.84 9.38
C LEU A 288 -13.67 27.93 10.40
N SER A 289 -14.45 28.04 11.48
CA SER A 289 -14.23 29.08 12.50
C SER A 289 -12.95 28.86 13.29
N ASN A 290 -12.22 29.94 13.54
CA ASN A 290 -11.06 29.99 14.43
C ASN A 290 -11.41 29.93 15.93
N GLU A 291 -12.71 29.89 16.28
CA GLU A 291 -13.15 29.70 17.66
C GLU A 291 -13.69 28.27 17.81
N SER A 292 -14.84 28.07 18.44
CA SER A 292 -15.52 26.78 18.42
C SER A 292 -16.32 26.61 17.13
N ASP A 293 -16.28 25.40 16.57
CA ASP A 293 -17.07 25.02 15.40
C ASP A 293 -17.29 23.52 15.33
N ASP A 294 -18.04 23.10 14.30
CA ASP A 294 -18.15 21.70 13.89
C ASP A 294 -18.22 21.52 12.37
N LEU A 295 -17.66 20.41 11.91
CA LEU A 295 -17.71 20.00 10.51
C LEU A 295 -18.38 18.63 10.41
N ILE A 296 -19.44 18.56 9.60
CA ILE A 296 -20.30 17.40 9.41
C ILE A 296 -20.24 16.98 7.94
N LEU A 297 -19.92 15.71 7.71
CA LEU A 297 -20.05 15.04 6.43
C LEU A 297 -21.31 14.17 6.43
N SER A 298 -22.19 14.38 5.46
CA SER A 298 -23.42 13.61 5.33
C SER A 298 -23.80 13.39 3.87
N ALA A 299 -24.57 12.34 3.59
CA ALA A 299 -25.13 12.05 2.27
C ALA A 299 -26.34 11.11 2.44
N ASP A 300 -27.35 11.22 1.59
CA ASP A 300 -28.59 10.42 1.63
C ASP A 300 -29.28 10.35 3.00
N GLY A 301 -29.17 11.44 3.77
CA GLY A 301 -29.70 11.51 5.14
C GLY A 301 -28.91 10.71 6.19
N VAL A 302 -27.76 10.14 5.83
CA VAL A 302 -26.79 9.50 6.72
C VAL A 302 -25.69 10.49 7.08
N VAL A 303 -25.39 10.66 8.37
CA VAL A 303 -24.18 11.37 8.80
C VAL A 303 -23.03 10.37 8.73
N LEU A 304 -22.07 10.64 7.85
CA LEU A 304 -20.88 9.82 7.67
C LEU A 304 -19.90 10.04 8.81
N HIS A 305 -19.67 11.32 9.13
CA HIS A 305 -18.68 11.72 10.14
C HIS A 305 -18.92 13.14 10.64
N GLN A 306 -18.48 13.42 11.88
CA GLN A 306 -18.52 14.75 12.46
C GLN A 306 -17.30 14.97 13.35
N VAL A 307 -16.68 16.15 13.22
CA VAL A 307 -15.63 16.64 14.13
C VAL A 307 -16.08 17.97 14.71
N SER A 308 -15.76 18.23 15.97
CA SER A 308 -16.05 19.50 16.62
C SER A 308 -14.81 19.96 17.39
N TRP A 309 -14.52 21.24 17.35
CA TRP A 309 -13.42 21.85 18.10
C TRP A 309 -13.93 23.01 18.97
N ASP A 310 -13.20 23.31 20.04
CA ASP A 310 -13.70 24.08 21.17
C ASP A 310 -12.79 25.23 21.61
N ASP A 311 -12.22 25.97 20.65
CA ASP A 311 -11.36 27.15 20.90
C ASP A 311 -10.19 26.81 21.86
N GLY A 312 -9.58 25.64 21.65
CA GLY A 312 -8.44 25.17 22.44
C GLY A 312 -8.75 24.63 23.83
N ALA A 313 -10.04 24.43 24.20
CA ALA A 313 -10.38 23.98 25.55
C ALA A 313 -10.07 22.48 25.78
N THR A 314 -10.26 21.64 24.75
CA THR A 314 -9.87 20.23 24.74
C THR A 314 -9.18 19.83 23.44
N MET A 315 -9.73 20.20 22.29
CA MET A 315 -9.08 20.02 20.99
C MET A 315 -7.96 21.04 20.83
N PRO A 316 -6.82 20.70 20.20
CA PRO A 316 -5.84 21.69 19.84
C PRO A 316 -6.46 22.77 18.94
N ASP A 317 -5.99 24.02 19.07
CA ASP A 317 -6.44 25.14 18.26
C ASP A 317 -5.23 26.04 17.91
N PRO A 318 -4.41 25.61 16.93
CA PRO A 318 -3.16 26.29 16.61
C PRO A 318 -3.35 27.41 15.56
N ASP A 319 -2.66 28.53 15.77
CA ASP A 319 -2.50 29.58 14.75
C ASP A 319 -1.47 29.17 13.70
N GLY A 320 -1.88 28.99 12.44
CA GLY A 320 -1.01 28.62 11.32
C GLY A 320 -0.58 27.16 11.31
N ALA A 321 -1.32 26.28 11.98
CA ALA A 321 -1.15 24.84 11.82
C ALA A 321 -2.51 24.16 11.67
N SER A 322 -2.52 22.95 11.14
CA SER A 322 -3.69 22.08 11.15
C SER A 322 -3.78 21.34 12.48
N ILE A 323 -4.96 20.82 12.75
CA ILE A 323 -5.14 19.70 13.66
C ILE A 323 -5.26 18.42 12.85
N GLY A 324 -4.48 17.41 13.20
CA GLY A 324 -4.50 16.09 12.59
C GLY A 324 -4.93 15.04 13.60
N LEU A 325 -5.78 14.10 13.16
CA LEU A 325 -6.01 12.85 13.86
C LEU A 325 -4.78 11.97 13.71
N ASP A 326 -4.37 11.30 14.77
CA ASP A 326 -3.24 10.38 14.74
C ASP A 326 -3.49 9.19 13.77
N PRO A 327 -2.58 8.91 12.81
CA PRO A 327 -2.67 7.79 11.87
C PRO A 327 -2.88 6.41 12.50
N GLY A 328 -2.40 6.19 13.73
CA GLY A 328 -2.64 4.96 14.49
C GLY A 328 -4.11 4.76 14.91
N PHE A 329 -4.94 5.79 14.74
CA PHE A 329 -6.30 5.88 15.27
C PHE A 329 -7.33 6.40 14.25
N TYR A 330 -7.19 6.10 12.95
CA TYR A 330 -8.15 6.45 11.87
C TYR A 330 -9.52 5.71 11.94
N GLY A 331 -9.99 5.36 13.13
CA GLY A 331 -11.33 4.80 13.35
C GLY A 331 -12.35 5.87 13.71
N PRO A 332 -13.62 5.76 13.27
CA PRO A 332 -14.68 6.71 13.62
C PRO A 332 -14.96 6.77 15.13
N GLU A 333 -14.54 5.78 15.91
CA GLU A 333 -14.62 5.78 17.37
C GLU A 333 -13.62 6.72 18.07
N PHE A 334 -12.53 7.09 17.40
CA PHE A 334 -11.44 7.91 17.98
C PHE A 334 -11.59 9.39 17.66
N THR A 335 -12.25 9.72 16.55
CA THR A 335 -12.35 11.09 16.03
C THR A 335 -13.11 12.06 16.94
N GLY A 336 -13.99 11.54 17.81
CA GLY A 336 -14.73 12.33 18.79
C GLY A 336 -13.98 12.57 20.12
N ASP A 337 -12.77 12.01 20.28
CA ASP A 337 -11.95 12.17 21.47
C ASP A 337 -10.72 13.02 21.14
N ALA A 338 -10.68 14.22 21.73
CA ALA A 338 -9.60 15.19 21.54
C ALA A 338 -8.21 14.66 21.91
N ALA A 339 -8.12 13.57 22.66
CA ALA A 339 -6.84 12.94 23.00
C ALA A 339 -6.06 12.44 21.77
N TYR A 340 -6.74 12.09 20.67
CA TYR A 340 -6.10 11.56 19.45
C TYR A 340 -5.83 12.63 18.38
N TRP A 341 -6.12 13.90 18.69
CA TRP A 341 -5.87 15.02 17.80
C TRP A 341 -4.68 15.83 18.30
N CYS A 342 -3.75 16.13 17.42
CA CYS A 342 -2.59 16.97 17.72
C CYS A 342 -2.45 18.10 16.70
N ALA A 343 -1.85 19.20 17.13
CA ALA A 343 -1.46 20.27 16.23
C ALA A 343 -0.24 19.83 15.43
N ALA A 344 -0.27 20.00 14.11
CA ALA A 344 0.85 19.68 13.25
C ALA A 344 2.08 20.55 13.58
N THR A 345 3.27 19.96 13.45
CA THR A 345 4.54 20.60 13.81
C THR A 345 5.48 20.76 12.62
N GLU A 346 5.33 19.93 11.59
CA GLU A 346 6.08 20.00 10.35
C GLU A 346 5.46 21.01 9.39
N SER A 347 6.30 21.83 8.77
CA SER A 347 5.84 22.78 7.77
C SER A 347 5.69 22.11 6.40
N TRP A 348 4.58 22.33 5.73
CA TRP A 348 4.44 21.93 4.33
C TRP A 348 4.91 23.03 3.37
N GLY A 349 5.58 22.61 2.30
CA GLY A 349 5.98 23.51 1.22
C GLY A 349 6.92 24.66 1.63
N GLU A 350 6.92 25.74 0.86
CA GLU A 350 7.83 26.89 1.04
C GLU A 350 7.29 27.97 2.01
N ARG A 351 6.12 27.74 2.62
CA ARG A 351 5.44 28.71 3.48
C ARG A 351 5.33 28.18 4.92
N ARG A 352 5.00 29.07 5.84
CA ARG A 352 5.23 28.91 7.30
C ARG A 352 4.18 28.09 8.04
N ASP A 353 3.10 27.68 7.38
CA ASP A 353 2.05 26.94 8.06
C ASP A 353 2.47 25.47 8.22
N GLN A 354 1.91 24.79 9.22
CA GLN A 354 2.25 23.41 9.60
C GLN A 354 1.08 22.43 9.39
N GLY A 355 1.36 21.23 8.87
CA GLY A 355 0.35 20.28 8.40
C GLY A 355 0.83 19.41 7.25
N SER A 356 -0.01 18.49 6.81
CA SER A 356 0.31 17.43 5.84
C SER A 356 -0.65 17.35 4.65
N PRO A 357 -1.07 18.46 4.01
CA PRO A 357 -2.10 18.41 2.98
C PRO A 357 -1.74 17.46 1.80
N GLY A 358 -2.53 16.40 1.64
CA GLY A 358 -2.43 15.34 0.64
C GLY A 358 -1.56 14.15 1.06
N GLU A 359 -1.01 14.16 2.27
CA GLU A 359 -0.09 13.15 2.81
C GLU A 359 -0.60 12.64 4.17
N PRO A 360 -0.11 11.49 4.69
CA PRO A 360 -0.48 11.03 6.03
C PRO A 360 -0.13 12.05 7.12
N ASN A 361 -1.02 12.20 8.11
CA ASN A 361 -0.80 13.05 9.28
C ASN A 361 0.47 12.68 10.06
N GLU A 362 1.02 13.67 10.77
CA GLU A 362 2.03 13.43 11.80
C GLU A 362 1.48 12.54 12.92
N LEU A 363 2.32 11.64 13.45
CA LEU A 363 2.01 10.93 14.69
C LEU A 363 1.97 11.91 15.86
N CYS A 364 0.99 11.75 16.75
CA CYS A 364 0.88 12.63 17.91
C CYS A 364 1.91 12.22 18.98
N SER A 365 2.86 13.12 19.28
CA SER A 365 4.00 12.89 20.19
C SER A 365 3.66 12.47 21.62
N THR A 366 2.38 12.45 22.00
CA THR A 366 1.90 12.05 23.32
C THR A 366 1.70 10.54 23.48
N PHE A 367 1.76 9.77 22.39
CA PHE A 367 1.58 8.33 22.41
C PHE A 367 2.91 7.60 22.24
N ASP A 368 2.96 6.38 22.79
CA ASP A 368 4.04 5.41 22.61
C ASP A 368 3.58 4.46 21.50
N HIS A 369 3.94 4.79 20.26
CA HIS A 369 3.41 4.12 19.06
C HIS A 369 4.07 2.76 18.80
N ASP A 370 5.35 2.61 19.13
CA ASP A 370 6.10 1.36 18.93
C ASP A 370 6.13 0.42 20.14
N GLY A 371 5.68 0.90 21.31
CA GLY A 371 5.51 0.14 22.53
C GLY A 371 6.79 -0.05 23.36
N ASP A 372 7.80 0.79 23.20
CA ASP A 372 9.04 0.72 23.99
C ASP A 372 8.96 1.42 25.36
N GLY A 373 7.90 2.19 25.57
CA GLY A 373 7.60 2.91 26.80
C GLY A 373 8.00 4.39 26.79
N TYR A 374 8.46 4.92 25.67
CA TYR A 374 8.72 6.33 25.41
C TYR A 374 7.78 6.85 24.33
N SER A 375 7.50 8.14 24.39
CA SER A 375 6.74 8.89 23.39
C SER A 375 7.63 10.00 22.86
N GLY A 376 7.29 10.63 21.73
CA GLY A 376 8.01 11.81 21.27
C GLY A 376 8.17 12.90 22.34
N ASP A 377 7.17 13.10 23.21
CA ASP A 377 7.24 14.04 24.35
C ASP A 377 8.23 13.60 25.45
N ASP A 378 8.48 12.30 25.58
CA ASP A 378 9.50 11.74 26.48
C ASP A 378 10.91 11.77 25.87
N GLY A 379 11.02 12.22 24.61
CA GLY A 379 12.28 12.42 23.88
C GLY A 379 12.64 11.29 22.93
N ASP A 380 11.68 10.42 22.59
CA ASP A 380 11.82 9.49 21.48
C ASP A 380 12.00 10.27 20.16
N CYS A 381 12.91 9.76 19.33
CA CYS A 381 13.29 10.35 18.07
C CYS A 381 12.87 9.50 16.86
N ASP A 382 12.29 8.33 17.07
CA ASP A 382 11.71 7.46 16.04
C ASP A 382 10.56 6.62 16.63
N ASP A 383 9.41 7.25 16.88
CA ASP A 383 8.20 6.64 17.48
C ASP A 383 7.64 5.40 16.71
N ASP A 384 8.21 5.06 15.55
CA ASP A 384 7.87 3.85 14.77
C ASP A 384 8.81 2.65 15.07
N ASN A 385 9.82 2.80 15.93
CA ASN A 385 10.94 1.87 16.06
C ASN A 385 11.46 1.68 17.48
N ASN A 386 10.95 0.63 18.15
CA ASN A 386 11.24 0.31 19.56
C ASN A 386 12.71 -0.04 19.93
N GLU A 387 13.63 0.08 18.98
CA GLU A 387 15.07 0.03 19.23
C GLU A 387 15.69 1.44 19.37
N VAL A 388 14.91 2.50 19.15
CA VAL A 388 15.30 3.91 19.22
C VAL A 388 14.54 4.57 20.36
N TYR A 389 15.24 4.93 21.44
CA TYR A 389 14.65 5.60 22.59
C TYR A 389 15.71 6.23 23.48
N PRO A 390 15.37 7.24 24.30
CA PRO A 390 16.29 7.86 25.23
C PRO A 390 17.13 6.88 26.07
N GLY A 391 18.43 6.81 25.79
CA GLY A 391 19.39 5.96 26.49
C GLY A 391 19.42 4.49 26.05
N ALA A 392 18.88 4.16 24.87
CA ALA A 392 19.11 2.87 24.23
C ALA A 392 20.61 2.59 23.97
N PRO A 393 21.01 1.34 23.77
CA PRO A 393 22.36 1.04 23.29
C PRO A 393 22.52 1.36 21.79
N GLU A 394 23.54 2.13 21.45
CA GLU A 394 24.04 2.31 20.08
C GLU A 394 24.53 0.98 19.49
N ILE A 395 23.71 0.37 18.62
CA ILE A 395 24.01 -0.95 18.03
C ILE A 395 23.87 -0.97 16.51
N THR A 396 23.16 0.02 15.93
CA THR A 396 22.86 0.05 14.51
C THR A 396 23.68 1.15 13.82
N PRO A 397 24.50 0.81 12.80
CA PRO A 397 25.43 1.80 12.24
C PRO A 397 24.71 3.02 11.64
N ASN A 398 25.11 4.22 12.09
CA ASN A 398 24.55 5.52 11.68
C ASN A 398 23.08 5.75 12.04
N VAL A 399 22.52 4.98 12.97
CA VAL A 399 21.24 5.28 13.63
C VAL A 399 21.59 5.83 15.01
N ASP A 400 20.93 6.91 15.42
CA ASP A 400 21.00 7.46 16.77
C ASP A 400 19.96 6.72 17.60
N ASN A 401 20.35 5.56 18.14
CA ASN A 401 19.45 4.69 18.88
C ASN A 401 19.04 5.35 20.21
N ASP A 402 19.90 6.15 20.82
CA ASP A 402 19.70 6.67 22.16
C ASP A 402 19.18 8.11 22.25
N CYS A 403 18.93 8.71 21.07
CA CYS A 403 18.40 10.05 20.84
C CYS A 403 19.24 11.16 21.48
N ASP A 404 20.56 10.96 21.64
CA ASP A 404 21.47 11.97 22.19
C ASP A 404 22.14 12.85 21.11
N GLY A 405 21.94 12.52 19.84
CA GLY A 405 22.50 13.18 18.66
C GLY A 405 23.77 12.55 18.11
N ASP A 406 24.31 11.51 18.75
CA ASP A 406 25.55 10.82 18.39
C ASP A 406 25.28 9.35 17.99
N ALA A 407 25.04 9.11 16.69
CA ALA A 407 24.84 7.76 16.15
C ALA A 407 26.09 6.86 16.20
N GLU A 408 25.88 5.55 16.37
CA GLU A 408 26.92 4.49 16.34
C GLU A 408 27.86 4.59 15.12
N GLN A 409 29.18 4.69 15.39
CA GLN A 409 30.21 4.68 14.35
C GLN A 409 31.01 3.39 14.34
N MET A 410 31.06 2.77 13.16
CA MET A 410 31.82 1.54 12.97
C MET A 410 33.30 1.64 13.40
N PRO A 411 33.85 0.60 14.05
CA PRO A 411 35.21 0.63 14.55
C PRO A 411 36.21 0.39 13.40
N THR A 412 37.42 0.90 13.54
CA THR A 412 38.50 0.73 12.56
C THR A 412 39.49 -0.34 13.01
N ALA A 413 39.52 -1.48 12.32
CA ALA A 413 40.54 -2.50 12.51
C ALA A 413 41.89 -2.10 11.90
N VAL A 414 42.97 -2.22 12.67
CA VAL A 414 44.34 -2.04 12.19
C VAL A 414 45.19 -3.24 12.62
N ALA A 415 45.60 -4.05 11.65
CA ALA A 415 46.42 -5.23 11.88
C ALA A 415 47.86 -5.03 11.41
N SER A 416 48.79 -5.61 12.16
CA SER A 416 50.18 -5.76 11.76
C SER A 416 50.75 -7.11 12.22
N VAL A 417 51.82 -7.53 11.55
CA VAL A 417 52.67 -8.65 11.94
C VAL A 417 54.02 -8.09 12.35
N ASP A 418 54.62 -8.66 13.38
CA ASP A 418 55.91 -8.16 13.86
C ASP A 418 57.00 -8.34 12.79
N ALA A 419 57.74 -7.27 12.52
CA ALA A 419 58.63 -7.13 11.36
C ALA A 419 60.00 -7.79 11.57
N VAL A 420 60.03 -9.04 12.03
CA VAL A 420 61.30 -9.76 12.15
C VAL A 420 61.73 -10.18 10.75
N SER A 421 62.87 -9.65 10.28
CA SER A 421 63.37 -9.80 8.90
C SER A 421 63.77 -11.24 8.51
N SER A 422 63.56 -12.22 9.39
CA SER A 422 63.94 -13.61 9.19
C SER A 422 63.08 -14.56 10.04
N LEU A 423 61.76 -14.50 9.89
CA LEU A 423 60.90 -15.55 10.44
C LEU A 423 61.13 -16.85 9.67
N LEU A 424 61.44 -17.91 10.40
CA LEU A 424 61.60 -19.26 9.90
C LEU A 424 60.42 -20.12 10.36
N HIS A 425 60.21 -21.24 9.68
CA HIS A 425 59.30 -22.26 10.18
C HIS A 425 59.70 -22.62 11.62
N CYS A 426 58.72 -22.66 12.54
CA CYS A 426 58.84 -22.79 14.00
C CYS A 426 59.11 -21.53 14.83
N ASP A 427 59.33 -20.37 14.22
CA ASP A 427 59.40 -19.13 14.98
C ASP A 427 58.00 -18.71 15.46
N ILE A 428 57.93 -18.06 16.63
CA ILE A 428 56.68 -17.45 17.09
C ILE A 428 56.45 -16.17 16.29
N LEU A 429 55.38 -16.15 15.52
CA LEU A 429 54.85 -14.97 14.87
C LEU A 429 53.90 -14.24 15.82
N TYR A 430 54.15 -12.94 16.03
CA TYR A 430 53.28 -12.06 16.82
C TYR A 430 52.38 -11.24 15.89
N LEU A 431 51.08 -11.35 16.12
CA LEU A 431 50.04 -10.53 15.48
C LEU A 431 49.70 -9.37 16.42
N ASN A 432 49.43 -8.19 15.87
CA ASN A 432 49.18 -6.99 16.65
C ASN A 432 48.00 -6.20 16.07
N GLY A 433 46.95 -6.07 16.89
CA GLY A 433 45.75 -5.29 16.60
C GLY A 433 45.63 -4.00 17.42
N ALA A 434 46.65 -3.64 18.20
CA ALA A 434 46.60 -2.59 19.22
C ALA A 434 46.39 -1.17 18.67
N ALA A 435 46.56 -0.97 17.36
CA ALA A 435 46.28 0.30 16.68
C ALA A 435 44.82 0.40 16.20
N SER A 436 44.00 -0.62 16.43
CA SER A 436 42.56 -0.55 16.17
C SER A 436 41.91 0.42 17.14
N SER A 437 40.90 1.16 16.67
CA SER A 437 40.23 2.19 17.45
C SER A 437 38.78 2.30 17.06
N ASP A 438 37.99 2.71 18.03
CA ASP A 438 36.59 3.08 17.85
C ASP A 438 36.45 4.62 17.91
N PRO A 439 35.70 5.27 17.01
CA PRO A 439 35.46 6.72 17.06
C PRO A 439 34.76 7.19 18.34
N ASP A 440 33.87 6.37 18.88
CA ASP A 440 33.05 6.68 20.06
C ASP A 440 33.77 6.34 21.39
N GLY A 441 34.89 5.63 21.28
CA GLY A 441 35.77 5.27 22.39
C GLY A 441 35.37 3.97 23.09
N SER A 442 34.49 3.18 22.46
CA SER A 442 34.00 1.90 22.94
C SER A 442 35.11 0.84 23.03
N ALA A 443 34.90 -0.14 23.91
CA ALA A 443 35.88 -1.17 24.20
C ALA A 443 35.88 -2.27 23.13
N LEU A 444 36.99 -2.43 22.41
CA LEU A 444 37.07 -3.40 21.32
C LEU A 444 37.30 -4.85 21.77
N THR A 445 36.56 -5.76 21.16
CA THR A 445 36.83 -7.19 21.07
C THR A 445 37.51 -7.53 19.74
N TYR A 446 38.32 -8.59 19.70
CA TYR A 446 39.16 -8.93 18.56
C TYR A 446 38.81 -10.31 18.03
N ARG A 447 38.89 -10.50 16.72
CA ARG A 447 38.72 -11.80 16.06
C ARG A 447 39.78 -11.95 14.97
N TRP A 448 40.74 -12.84 15.23
CA TRP A 448 41.79 -13.20 14.27
C TRP A 448 41.50 -14.53 13.58
N GLU A 449 41.68 -14.55 12.27
CA GLU A 449 41.47 -15.75 11.44
C GLU A 449 42.65 -16.00 10.51
N LEU A 450 43.04 -17.25 10.33
CA LEU A 450 44.02 -17.66 9.31
C LEU A 450 43.28 -17.92 8.00
N THR A 451 43.38 -16.98 7.06
CA THR A 451 42.63 -17.02 5.80
C THR A 451 43.38 -17.69 4.66
N SER A 452 44.71 -17.72 4.71
CA SER A 452 45.52 -18.46 3.74
C SER A 452 46.79 -18.98 4.38
N ALA A 453 47.14 -20.22 4.08
CA ALA A 453 48.39 -20.86 4.48
C ALA A 453 49.03 -21.56 3.27
N PRO A 454 50.34 -21.86 3.32
CA PRO A 454 50.99 -22.65 2.29
C PRO A 454 50.32 -24.02 2.15
N GLY A 455 50.22 -24.57 0.93
CA GLY A 455 49.48 -25.83 0.71
C GLY A 455 50.04 -27.08 1.41
N ALA A 456 51.23 -26.99 1.99
CA ALA A 456 51.82 -28.04 2.83
C ALA A 456 51.52 -27.87 4.32
N SER A 457 50.93 -26.73 4.72
CA SER A 457 50.51 -26.42 6.10
C SER A 457 49.26 -27.21 6.47
N ALA A 458 49.23 -27.76 7.67
CA ALA A 458 48.04 -28.34 8.29
C ALA A 458 47.31 -27.36 9.24
N LEU A 459 47.88 -26.18 9.49
CA LEU A 459 47.35 -25.19 10.44
C LEU A 459 46.07 -24.50 9.95
N THR A 460 45.26 -24.09 10.91
CA THR A 460 43.97 -23.40 10.75
C THR A 460 43.86 -22.24 11.74
N SER A 461 42.74 -21.49 11.73
CA SER A 461 42.49 -20.44 12.73
C SER A 461 42.49 -20.96 14.18
N ALA A 462 42.26 -22.27 14.41
CA ALA A 462 42.30 -22.86 15.74
C ALA A 462 43.72 -22.93 16.33
N ASP A 463 44.74 -22.81 15.49
CA ASP A 463 46.15 -22.85 15.87
C ASP A 463 46.71 -21.45 16.21
N ILE A 464 45.87 -20.40 16.07
CA ILE A 464 46.18 -19.07 16.58
C ILE A 464 45.96 -19.07 18.10
N ASN A 465 47.05 -18.92 18.85
CA ASN A 465 46.97 -18.87 20.31
C ASN A 465 46.31 -17.56 20.76
N THR A 466 45.25 -17.67 21.57
CA THR A 466 44.44 -16.53 22.03
C THR A 466 43.89 -15.67 20.88
N SER A 467 43.27 -16.29 19.88
CA SER A 467 42.75 -15.63 18.67
C SER A 467 41.74 -14.48 18.90
N SER A 468 41.20 -14.33 20.10
CA SER A 468 40.36 -13.20 20.50
C SER A 468 41.08 -12.10 21.28
N SER A 469 42.40 -12.22 21.45
CA SER A 469 43.26 -11.23 22.10
C SER A 469 43.66 -10.12 21.13
N MET A 470 43.97 -8.95 21.67
CA MET A 470 44.55 -7.82 20.94
C MET A 470 45.90 -8.20 20.28
N ASN A 471 46.69 -9.07 20.92
CA ASN A 471 48.01 -9.49 20.43
C ASN A 471 48.17 -11.02 20.52
N PRO A 472 47.61 -11.80 19.58
CA PRO A 472 47.78 -13.24 19.55
C PRO A 472 49.15 -13.66 19.00
N THR A 473 49.46 -14.94 19.19
CA THR A 473 50.67 -15.56 18.64
C THR A 473 50.33 -16.76 17.77
N PHE A 474 51.18 -17.04 16.78
CA PHE A 474 51.03 -18.16 15.86
C PHE A 474 52.39 -18.79 15.57
N THR A 475 52.48 -20.12 15.48
CA THR A 475 53.73 -20.82 15.16
C THR A 475 53.58 -21.54 13.81
N PRO A 476 54.21 -21.07 12.72
CA PRO A 476 54.11 -21.69 11.40
C PRO A 476 54.73 -23.09 11.35
N ASP A 477 54.06 -24.01 10.66
CA ASP A 477 54.45 -25.42 10.49
C ASP A 477 55.19 -25.72 9.17
N VAL A 478 55.20 -24.79 8.22
CA VAL A 478 55.97 -24.90 6.98
C VAL A 478 56.45 -23.52 6.53
N ALA A 479 57.46 -23.50 5.66
CA ALA A 479 57.87 -22.26 5.00
C ALA A 479 56.85 -21.86 3.92
N GLY A 480 56.64 -20.55 3.75
CA GLY A 480 55.72 -19.98 2.78
C GLY A 480 54.99 -18.74 3.30
N ASN A 481 53.96 -18.29 2.58
CA ASN A 481 53.19 -17.11 2.98
C ASN A 481 51.94 -17.52 3.76
N TYR A 482 51.76 -16.91 4.94
CA TYR A 482 50.53 -17.02 5.74
C TYR A 482 49.81 -15.67 5.69
N THR A 483 48.48 -15.69 5.57
CA THR A 483 47.64 -14.49 5.58
C THR A 483 46.61 -14.61 6.68
N PHE A 484 46.48 -13.55 7.47
CA PHE A 484 45.58 -13.42 8.60
C PHE A 484 44.61 -12.29 8.34
N THR A 485 43.41 -12.41 8.88
CA THR A 485 42.40 -11.36 8.91
C THR A 485 42.11 -10.99 10.35
N LEU A 486 41.97 -9.69 10.61
CA LEU A 486 41.45 -9.13 11.86
C LEU A 486 40.11 -8.45 11.58
N THR A 487 39.13 -8.74 12.42
CA THR A 487 37.91 -7.95 12.60
C THR A 487 37.82 -7.57 14.08
N VAL A 488 37.51 -6.31 14.37
CA VAL A 488 37.20 -5.82 15.73
C VAL A 488 35.72 -5.46 15.85
N ASN A 489 35.18 -5.54 17.05
CA ASN A 489 33.81 -5.18 17.40
C ASN A 489 33.79 -4.42 18.73
N ASP A 490 33.11 -3.28 18.78
CA ASP A 490 32.93 -2.40 19.95
C ASP A 490 31.81 -2.84 20.91
N GLY A 491 30.93 -3.72 20.47
CA GLY A 491 29.73 -4.14 21.21
C GLY A 491 28.45 -3.94 20.40
N GLY A 492 28.47 -3.06 19.40
CA GLY A 492 27.41 -2.85 18.41
C GLY A 492 27.80 -3.47 17.07
N THR A 493 28.84 -2.94 16.41
CA THR A 493 29.12 -3.20 15.00
C THR A 493 30.48 -3.88 14.74
N ASP A 494 30.59 -4.68 13.68
CA ASP A 494 31.86 -5.28 13.23
C ASP A 494 32.58 -4.31 12.29
N SER A 495 33.88 -4.08 12.50
CA SER A 495 34.74 -3.36 11.53
C SER A 495 34.80 -4.07 10.17
N PHE A 496 35.21 -3.34 9.13
CA PHE A 496 35.68 -4.00 7.90
C PHE A 496 36.91 -4.88 8.19
N PRO A 497 36.99 -6.09 7.61
CA PRO A 497 38.11 -6.99 7.84
C PRO A 497 39.40 -6.42 7.25
N VAL A 498 40.48 -6.41 8.05
CA VAL A 498 41.82 -6.02 7.60
C VAL A 498 42.71 -7.25 7.48
N THR A 499 43.49 -7.34 6.39
CA THR A 499 44.37 -8.49 6.14
C THR A 499 45.83 -8.13 6.35
N VAL A 500 46.61 -9.09 6.85
CA VAL A 500 48.06 -8.99 6.99
C VAL A 500 48.71 -10.31 6.58
N SER A 501 49.88 -10.24 5.94
CA SER A 501 50.62 -11.43 5.51
C SER A 501 52.01 -11.50 6.12
N ALA A 502 52.47 -12.70 6.44
CA ALA A 502 53.82 -13.00 6.88
C ALA A 502 54.48 -14.04 5.96
N THR A 503 55.69 -13.76 5.51
CA THR A 503 56.50 -14.68 4.71
C THR A 503 57.51 -15.41 5.59
N ILE A 504 57.39 -16.73 5.64
CA ILE A 504 58.18 -17.64 6.47
C ILE A 504 59.24 -18.34 5.63
N GLY A 505 60.49 -18.23 6.04
CA GLY A 505 61.65 -18.81 5.38
C GLY A 505 61.91 -20.27 5.73
N THR A 506 62.83 -20.91 4.99
CA THR A 506 63.33 -22.26 5.27
C THR A 506 64.63 -22.21 6.07
N GLN A 507 64.78 -23.09 7.06
CA GLN A 507 66.06 -23.28 7.74
C GLN A 507 66.96 -24.20 6.91
N SER A 508 68.03 -23.64 6.34
CA SER A 508 68.96 -24.37 5.46
C SER A 508 70.11 -25.07 6.19
N ASN A 509 70.39 -24.68 7.45
CA ASN A 509 71.44 -25.27 8.29
C ASN A 509 70.84 -25.64 9.65
N ASN A 510 70.14 -26.76 9.71
CA ASN A 510 69.64 -27.31 10.97
C ASN A 510 70.69 -28.24 11.60
N THR A 511 70.97 -28.07 12.89
CA THR A 511 71.88 -28.95 13.66
C THR A 511 71.02 -29.85 14.52
N ALA A 512 71.33 -31.15 14.57
CA ALA A 512 70.56 -32.06 15.42
C ALA A 512 70.60 -31.63 16.90
N PRO A 513 69.49 -31.77 17.64
CA PRO A 513 69.43 -31.40 19.04
C PRO A 513 70.34 -32.27 19.91
N VAL A 514 70.65 -31.77 21.11
CA VAL A 514 71.38 -32.50 22.16
C VAL A 514 70.39 -32.84 23.27
N ALA A 515 70.11 -34.14 23.43
CA ALA A 515 69.30 -34.64 24.53
C ALA A 515 70.08 -34.62 25.85
N ASP A 516 69.41 -34.22 26.92
CA ASP A 516 69.87 -34.36 28.30
C ASP A 516 68.77 -35.08 29.10
N ALA A 517 69.04 -36.30 29.54
CA ALA A 517 68.11 -37.13 30.31
C ALA A 517 68.12 -36.82 31.82
N GLY A 518 68.98 -35.89 32.25
CA GLY A 518 69.24 -35.56 33.63
C GLY A 518 70.24 -36.51 34.30
N ALA A 519 70.63 -36.19 35.53
CA ALA A 519 71.59 -36.98 36.30
C ALA A 519 70.98 -38.29 36.84
N ASP A 520 71.82 -39.33 36.96
CA ASP A 520 71.48 -40.60 37.61
C ASP A 520 70.89 -40.38 39.02
N GLN A 521 69.83 -41.12 39.34
CA GLN A 521 69.12 -41.01 40.62
C GLN A 521 69.23 -42.31 41.41
N SER A 522 69.39 -42.20 42.73
CA SER A 522 69.41 -43.36 43.62
C SER A 522 68.58 -43.09 44.86
N TYR A 523 67.73 -44.04 45.23
CA TYR A 523 66.93 -44.00 46.45
C TYR A 523 67.12 -45.29 47.25
N SER A 524 67.21 -45.17 48.58
CA SER A 524 67.42 -46.29 49.48
C SER A 524 66.43 -46.21 50.64
N GLU A 525 65.75 -47.32 50.90
CA GLU A 525 64.83 -47.46 52.03
C GLU A 525 65.10 -48.76 52.79
N SER A 526 64.71 -48.78 54.06
CA SER A 526 64.88 -49.94 54.93
C SER A 526 63.56 -50.37 55.56
N GLN A 527 63.33 -51.68 55.63
CA GLN A 527 62.18 -52.29 56.29
C GLN A 527 62.64 -53.05 57.54
N THR A 528 61.97 -52.81 58.66
CA THR A 528 62.30 -53.49 59.93
C THR A 528 61.78 -54.92 59.89
N CYS A 529 62.66 -55.90 60.05
CA CYS A 529 62.29 -57.30 60.03
C CYS A 529 61.89 -57.79 61.43
N GLN A 530 60.77 -58.50 61.52
CA GLN A 530 60.28 -59.07 62.77
C GLN A 530 60.82 -60.49 62.97
N ALA A 531 61.36 -60.77 64.15
CA ALA A 531 61.84 -62.09 64.53
C ALA A 531 60.69 -62.96 65.08
N TRP A 532 60.54 -64.18 64.55
CA TRP A 532 59.58 -65.17 65.07
C TRP A 532 60.33 -66.27 65.83
N SER A 533 59.93 -66.49 67.10
CA SER A 533 60.45 -67.55 68.01
C SER A 533 61.96 -67.48 68.29
N TYR A 534 62.34 -66.87 69.42
CA TYR A 534 63.71 -66.88 69.99
C TYR A 534 64.86 -66.60 68.98
N GLY A 535 64.61 -65.79 67.95
CA GLY A 535 65.64 -65.26 67.03
C GLY A 535 66.09 -66.17 65.88
N ALA A 536 65.33 -67.22 65.52
CA ALA A 536 65.75 -68.17 64.49
C ALA A 536 65.30 -67.83 63.05
N TYR A 537 64.27 -67.00 62.87
CA TYR A 537 63.75 -66.58 61.55
C TYR A 537 63.28 -65.12 61.58
N TYR A 538 63.52 -64.39 60.48
CA TYR A 538 63.12 -63.00 60.30
C TYR A 538 62.17 -62.88 59.11
N THR A 539 61.08 -62.14 59.26
CA THR A 539 60.16 -61.77 58.19
C THR A 539 60.13 -60.27 58.04
N CYS A 540 60.38 -59.75 56.84
CA CYS A 540 60.36 -58.33 56.53
C CYS A 540 59.15 -58.02 55.65
N SER A 541 58.56 -56.83 55.81
CA SER A 541 57.65 -56.29 54.79
C SER A 541 58.46 -55.87 53.56
N ASP A 542 57.89 -56.00 52.37
CA ASP A 542 58.52 -55.50 51.15
C ASP A 542 58.51 -53.95 51.14
N CYS A 543 59.51 -53.34 50.50
CA CYS A 543 59.48 -51.91 50.27
C CYS A 543 58.40 -51.58 49.24
N SER A 544 57.72 -50.44 49.41
CA SER A 544 56.67 -49.97 48.49
C SER A 544 57.25 -49.48 47.16
N ASP A 545 56.38 -49.22 46.18
CA ASP A 545 56.79 -48.64 44.90
C ASP A 545 57.44 -47.26 45.11
N ARG A 546 58.34 -46.88 44.19
CA ARG A 546 59.06 -45.61 44.23
C ARG A 546 58.97 -44.87 42.91
N ASP A 547 58.53 -43.62 43.00
CA ASP A 547 58.55 -42.68 41.88
C ASP A 547 59.87 -41.91 41.78
N PHE A 548 60.36 -41.79 40.56
CA PHE A 548 61.47 -40.93 40.15
C PHE A 548 60.98 -39.95 39.09
N THR A 549 61.19 -38.66 39.31
CA THR A 549 60.87 -37.62 38.31
C THR A 549 62.11 -37.38 37.46
N LEU A 550 61.98 -37.50 36.15
CA LEU A 550 63.03 -37.15 35.20
C LEU A 550 62.85 -35.70 34.74
N ASP A 551 63.90 -35.10 34.23
CA ASP A 551 63.91 -33.71 33.76
C ASP A 551 64.77 -33.60 32.51
N ALA A 552 64.14 -33.30 31.38
CA ALA A 552 64.82 -33.07 30.10
C ALA A 552 64.97 -31.59 29.74
N SER A 553 64.69 -30.67 30.68
CA SER A 553 64.70 -29.23 30.41
C SER A 553 66.07 -28.67 30.00
N ASP A 554 67.16 -29.38 30.32
CA ASP A 554 68.52 -29.03 29.88
C ASP A 554 68.85 -29.51 28.45
N SER A 555 67.93 -30.23 27.79
CA SER A 555 68.05 -30.54 26.35
C SER A 555 68.09 -29.26 25.54
N SER A 556 68.96 -29.19 24.53
CA SER A 556 69.21 -27.94 23.81
C SER A 556 69.37 -28.12 22.30
N ASP A 557 69.01 -27.07 21.58
CA ASP A 557 69.19 -26.95 20.14
C ASP A 557 69.61 -25.51 19.80
N VAL A 558 70.63 -25.35 18.97
CA VAL A 558 71.17 -24.02 18.59
C VAL A 558 70.32 -23.30 17.54
N ASN A 559 69.41 -24.02 16.88
CA ASN A 559 68.54 -23.57 15.80
C ASN A 559 67.03 -23.71 16.14
N SER A 560 66.67 -24.39 17.23
CA SER A 560 65.27 -24.72 17.58
C SER A 560 65.03 -24.86 19.10
N SER A 561 65.65 -24.02 19.93
CA SER A 561 65.62 -24.18 21.40
C SER A 561 64.23 -24.19 22.03
N ASP A 562 63.23 -23.63 21.37
CA ASP A 562 61.91 -23.36 21.98
C ASP A 562 60.82 -24.35 21.54
N HIS A 563 61.10 -25.24 20.59
CA HIS A 563 60.13 -26.19 20.05
C HIS A 563 60.78 -27.57 19.85
N MET A 564 60.83 -28.36 20.93
CA MET A 564 61.38 -29.71 20.95
C MET A 564 60.33 -30.73 21.44
N THR A 565 60.37 -31.93 20.88
CA THR A 565 59.52 -33.05 21.29
C THR A 565 60.36 -34.16 21.92
N TYR A 566 59.87 -34.75 23.01
CA TYR A 566 60.61 -35.73 23.81
C TYR A 566 60.12 -37.15 23.52
N SER A 567 61.03 -38.12 23.58
CA SER A 567 60.74 -39.54 23.43
C SER A 567 61.52 -40.35 24.45
N TRP A 568 60.84 -40.79 25.50
CA TRP A 568 61.40 -41.60 26.57
C TRP A 568 61.11 -43.10 26.39
N SER A 569 62.08 -43.95 26.71
CA SER A 569 61.90 -45.41 26.71
C SER A 569 62.67 -46.09 27.85
N ILE A 570 62.04 -47.06 28.52
CA ILE A 570 62.71 -47.89 29.54
C ILE A 570 63.42 -49.04 28.82
N ILE A 571 64.75 -49.08 28.90
CA ILE A 571 65.58 -50.02 28.13
C ILE A 571 66.17 -51.14 28.98
N SER A 572 66.08 -51.08 30.31
CA SER A 572 66.47 -52.17 31.21
C SER A 572 65.48 -52.34 32.36
N ASN A 573 65.33 -53.58 32.84
CA ASN A 573 64.43 -53.94 33.95
C ASN A 573 62.99 -53.41 33.79
N SER A 574 62.50 -53.33 32.55
CA SER A 574 61.17 -52.80 32.21
C SER A 574 60.01 -53.60 32.80
N SER A 575 60.24 -54.85 33.25
CA SER A 575 59.24 -55.60 34.02
C SER A 575 59.02 -55.05 35.44
N TYR A 576 59.92 -54.21 35.93
CA TYR A 576 59.90 -53.62 37.28
C TYR A 576 59.60 -52.12 37.26
N ALA A 577 59.39 -51.50 36.10
CA ALA A 577 59.16 -50.07 36.03
C ALA A 577 58.14 -49.68 34.96
N SER A 578 57.39 -48.63 35.22
CA SER A 578 56.47 -47.99 34.26
C SER A 578 56.78 -46.50 34.19
N ILE A 579 56.45 -45.89 33.04
CA ILE A 579 56.59 -44.45 32.82
C ILE A 579 55.21 -43.87 32.50
N ASN A 580 54.84 -42.76 33.14
CA ASN A 580 53.51 -42.18 33.00
C ASN A 580 53.27 -41.47 31.67
N SER A 581 54.34 -40.95 31.06
CA SER A 581 54.31 -40.28 29.76
C SER A 581 55.65 -40.44 29.07
N THR A 582 55.64 -40.86 27.81
CA THR A 582 56.88 -40.97 27.01
C THR A 582 57.22 -39.67 26.28
N THR A 583 56.38 -38.65 26.33
CA THR A 583 56.53 -37.40 25.57
C THR A 583 56.62 -36.14 26.42
N SER A 584 56.42 -36.26 27.73
CA SER A 584 56.58 -35.16 28.67
C SER A 584 58.05 -34.76 28.81
N PRO A 585 58.38 -33.46 28.95
CA PRO A 585 59.72 -33.01 29.34
C PRO A 585 60.10 -33.47 30.77
N THR A 586 59.10 -33.69 31.63
CA THR A 586 59.30 -34.11 33.04
C THR A 586 58.44 -35.33 33.38
N PRO A 587 58.74 -36.52 32.83
CA PRO A 587 57.96 -37.71 33.12
C PRO A 587 58.28 -38.29 34.51
N THR A 588 57.39 -39.14 35.00
CA THR A 588 57.59 -39.90 36.24
C THR A 588 57.72 -41.38 35.90
N VAL A 589 58.79 -41.99 36.43
CA VAL A 589 59.04 -43.43 36.35
C VAL A 589 58.77 -44.05 37.70
N THR A 590 57.80 -44.95 37.76
CA THR A 590 57.46 -45.73 38.95
C THR A 590 58.21 -47.05 38.90
N VAL A 591 59.10 -47.30 39.87
CA VAL A 591 59.80 -48.57 40.05
C VAL A 591 59.06 -49.38 41.11
N GLY A 592 58.67 -50.60 40.77
CA GLY A 592 57.92 -51.49 41.64
C GLY A 592 58.69 -51.87 42.90
N GLY A 593 57.94 -52.11 43.97
CA GLY A 593 58.43 -52.47 45.29
C GLY A 593 59.39 -53.67 45.25
N LEU A 594 60.43 -53.59 46.07
CA LEU A 594 61.45 -54.62 46.18
C LEU A 594 61.28 -55.41 47.47
N SER A 595 61.53 -56.71 47.41
CA SER A 595 61.48 -57.54 48.61
C SER A 595 62.59 -57.15 49.59
N ALA A 596 62.27 -57.15 50.89
CA ALA A 596 63.26 -56.93 51.93
C ALA A 596 63.70 -58.26 52.53
N THR A 597 65.00 -58.48 52.67
CA THR A 597 65.56 -59.69 53.31
C THR A 597 66.54 -59.27 54.40
N TYR A 598 66.33 -59.78 55.62
CA TYR A 598 67.11 -59.40 56.81
C TYR A 598 68.62 -59.54 56.57
N GLY A 599 69.35 -58.45 56.79
CA GLY A 599 70.80 -58.39 56.62
C GLY A 599 71.29 -58.28 55.17
N SER A 600 70.40 -58.01 54.21
CA SER A 600 70.73 -57.85 52.79
C SER A 600 70.01 -56.65 52.16
N THR A 601 70.61 -56.12 51.09
CA THR A 601 70.04 -55.05 50.27
C THR A 601 69.74 -55.61 48.89
N ASN A 602 68.47 -55.56 48.49
CA ASN A 602 68.06 -55.83 47.12
C ASN A 602 68.08 -54.52 46.33
N SER A 603 68.62 -54.54 45.12
CA SER A 603 68.81 -53.37 44.28
C SER A 603 68.37 -53.65 42.85
N VAL A 604 67.58 -52.75 42.26
CA VAL A 604 67.18 -52.81 40.86
C VAL A 604 67.57 -51.50 40.16
N PRO A 605 68.53 -51.54 39.22
CA PRO A 605 68.86 -50.40 38.37
C PRO A 605 67.95 -50.39 37.13
N VAL A 606 67.19 -49.31 36.91
CA VAL A 606 66.35 -49.10 35.73
C VAL A 606 67.02 -48.03 34.86
N VAL A 607 67.31 -48.35 33.60
CA VAL A 607 67.89 -47.39 32.65
C VAL A 607 66.79 -46.89 31.74
N VAL A 608 66.67 -45.57 31.66
CA VAL A 608 65.69 -44.86 30.84
C VAL A 608 66.45 -44.02 29.82
N GLN A 609 66.04 -44.08 28.56
CA GLN A 609 66.67 -43.41 27.44
C GLN A 609 65.77 -42.28 26.93
N LEU A 610 66.38 -41.14 26.62
CA LEU A 610 65.76 -39.97 26.00
C LEU A 610 66.28 -39.77 24.58
N GLN A 611 65.36 -39.48 23.65
CA GLN A 611 65.66 -38.77 22.41
C GLN A 611 64.82 -37.51 22.35
N VAL A 612 65.36 -36.47 21.73
CA VAL A 612 64.65 -35.22 21.49
C VAL A 612 64.63 -34.95 20.00
N THR A 613 63.48 -34.56 19.46
CA THR A 613 63.34 -34.18 18.05
C THR A 613 63.00 -32.71 17.97
N ASP A 614 63.76 -31.95 17.19
CA ASP A 614 63.48 -30.54 16.94
C ASP A 614 62.23 -30.38 16.07
N CYS A 615 61.77 -29.14 15.92
CA CYS A 615 60.59 -28.83 15.14
C CYS A 615 60.78 -29.05 13.62
N TYR A 616 62.03 -29.14 13.15
CA TYR A 616 62.38 -29.45 11.76
C TYR A 616 62.40 -30.97 11.49
N GLY A 617 62.09 -31.79 12.50
CA GLY A 617 62.00 -33.25 12.41
C GLY A 617 63.34 -33.99 12.54
N VAL A 618 64.41 -33.33 12.99
CA VAL A 618 65.71 -33.98 13.23
C VAL A 618 65.80 -34.46 14.68
N THR A 619 66.10 -35.75 14.85
CA THR A 619 66.20 -36.38 16.17
C THR A 619 67.64 -36.43 16.67
N SER A 620 67.81 -36.16 17.97
CA SER A 620 69.08 -36.21 18.69
C SER A 620 69.69 -37.62 18.73
N ALA A 621 70.97 -37.68 19.07
CA ALA A 621 71.52 -38.88 19.68
C ALA A 621 70.81 -39.17 21.02
N THR A 622 70.82 -40.44 21.43
CA THR A 622 70.18 -40.84 22.69
C THR A 622 71.02 -40.45 23.89
N ASP A 623 70.39 -39.93 24.94
CA ASP A 623 70.97 -39.81 26.27
C ASP A 623 70.24 -40.75 27.26
N SER A 624 70.86 -41.10 28.38
CA SER A 624 70.29 -42.06 29.33
C SER A 624 70.54 -41.73 30.78
N VAL A 625 69.52 -41.98 31.60
CA VAL A 625 69.56 -41.84 33.06
C VAL A 625 69.32 -43.20 33.73
N THR A 626 70.09 -43.48 34.78
CA THR A 626 69.97 -44.69 35.59
C THR A 626 69.28 -44.37 36.91
N LEU A 627 68.20 -45.09 37.19
CA LEU A 627 67.43 -45.02 38.43
C LEU A 627 67.72 -46.25 39.27
N THR A 628 68.30 -46.08 40.45
CA THR A 628 68.62 -47.20 41.35
C THR A 628 67.70 -47.17 42.57
N TYR A 629 66.87 -48.21 42.73
CA TYR A 629 66.08 -48.39 43.96
C TYR A 629 66.71 -49.50 44.81
N ASN A 630 67.05 -49.18 46.07
CA ASN A 630 67.61 -50.10 47.04
C ASN A 630 66.64 -50.33 48.21
N CYS A 631 66.38 -51.59 48.55
CA CYS A 631 65.56 -51.99 49.69
C CYS A 631 66.38 -52.87 50.64
N THR A 632 66.53 -52.47 51.91
CA THR A 632 67.32 -53.19 52.92
C THR A 632 66.45 -53.73 54.05
N GLY A 633 66.59 -55.00 54.39
CA GLY A 633 65.95 -55.56 55.60
C GLY A 633 66.84 -55.39 56.83
N ILE A 634 66.38 -54.66 57.85
CA ILE A 634 67.15 -54.36 59.08
C ILE A 634 66.58 -54.99 60.35
#